data_AF-A0A9Q0W348-F1
#
_entry.id   AF-A0A9Q0W348-F1
#
_cell.length_a   1.000
_cell.length_b   1.000
_cell.length_c   1.000
_cell.angle_alpha   90.00
_cell.angle_beta   90.00
_cell.angle_gamma   90.00
#
_symmetry.space_group_name_H-M   'P 1'
#
loop_
_entity.id
_entity.type
_entity.pdbx_description
1 polymer ?
#
loop_
_entity_poly.entity_id
_entity_poly.type
_entity_poly.pdbx_seq_one_letter_code
_entity_poly.pdbx_strand_id
1 'polypeptide(L)'
;MLFFMGSHFASHATEEAVRRSNALEKNELDTLRKVSRQEYLKKREQKKLEEIRDDIEDEQYLFDGVKLTEAEYHELRYKKEIYELVKKRSEDVEDTNEVLR
;
A
#
# COMPACT_ATOMS: atom_id res chain seq x y z
N MET A 1 -42.80 -40.35 -15.59
CA MET A 1 -42.28 -39.06 -16.09
C MET A 1 -41.71 -38.14 -14.99
N LEU A 2 -42.14 -38.24 -13.72
CA LEU A 2 -41.59 -37.43 -12.62
C LEU A 2 -40.16 -37.77 -12.15
N PHE A 3 -39.66 -38.99 -12.41
CA PHE A 3 -38.37 -39.43 -11.87
C PHE A 3 -37.14 -38.79 -12.56
N PHE A 4 -37.28 -38.39 -13.83
CA PHE A 4 -36.19 -37.78 -14.60
C PHE A 4 -35.99 -36.29 -14.25
N MET A 5 -37.08 -35.58 -13.93
CA MET A 5 -37.05 -34.14 -13.64
C MET A 5 -36.39 -33.82 -12.29
N GLY A 6 -36.52 -34.71 -11.29
CA GLY A 6 -35.86 -34.56 -9.98
C GLY A 6 -34.34 -34.70 -10.05
N SER A 7 -33.82 -35.56 -10.93
CA SER A 7 -32.36 -35.74 -11.11
C SER A 7 -31.68 -34.52 -11.73
N HIS A 8 -32.35 -33.87 -12.68
CA HIS A 8 -31.85 -32.66 -13.35
C HIS A 8 -31.90 -31.42 -12.44
N PHE A 9 -32.92 -31.34 -11.57
CA PHE A 9 -33.01 -30.28 -10.57
C PHE A 9 -31.92 -30.40 -9.50
N ALA A 10 -31.61 -31.63 -9.08
CA ALA A 10 -30.52 -31.91 -8.16
C ALA A 10 -29.14 -31.57 -8.76
N SER A 11 -28.88 -31.91 -10.03
CA SER A 11 -27.62 -31.54 -10.69
C SER A 11 -27.46 -30.01 -10.80
N HIS A 12 -28.50 -29.29 -11.20
CA HIS A 12 -28.46 -27.83 -11.26
C HIS A 12 -28.24 -27.17 -9.89
N ALA A 13 -28.87 -27.68 -8.83
CA ALA A 13 -28.65 -27.19 -7.47
C ALA A 13 -27.21 -27.39 -6.99
N THR A 14 -26.59 -28.54 -7.31
CA THR A 14 -25.18 -28.79 -6.98
C THR A 14 -24.21 -27.90 -7.75
N GLU A 15 -24.45 -27.68 -9.04
CA GLU A 15 -23.67 -26.75 -9.84
C GLU A 15 -23.78 -25.31 -9.31
N GLU A 16 -24.97 -24.89 -8.91
CA GLU A 16 -25.19 -23.56 -8.34
C GLU A 16 -24.49 -23.39 -6.99
N ALA A 17 -24.51 -24.41 -6.13
CA ALA A 17 -23.76 -24.42 -4.87
C ALA A 17 -22.24 -24.29 -5.10
N VAL A 18 -21.70 -25.03 -6.07
CA VAL A 18 -20.27 -24.95 -6.45
C VAL A 18 -19.93 -23.58 -7.02
N ARG A 19 -20.78 -23.00 -7.88
CA ARG A 19 -20.58 -21.64 -8.42
C ARG A 19 -20.57 -20.58 -7.31
N ARG A 20 -21.49 -20.67 -6.34
CA ARG A 20 -21.55 -19.76 -5.18
C ARG A 20 -20.32 -19.90 -4.28
N SER A 21 -19.88 -21.13 -3.97
CA SER A 21 -18.65 -21.36 -3.18
C SER A 21 -17.42 -20.76 -3.86
N ASN A 22 -17.24 -21.03 -5.17
CA ASN A 22 -16.15 -20.46 -5.95
C ASN A 22 -16.19 -18.92 -6.01
N ALA A 23 -17.38 -18.32 -6.05
CA ALA A 23 -17.54 -16.87 -6.01
C ALA A 23 -17.18 -16.28 -4.64
N LEU A 24 -17.54 -16.95 -3.54
CA LEU A 24 -17.16 -16.57 -2.18
C LEU A 24 -15.64 -16.65 -1.98
N GLU A 25 -15.01 -17.77 -2.36
CA GLU A 25 -13.55 -17.92 -2.28
C GLU A 25 -12.82 -16.84 -3.10
N LYS A 26 -13.30 -16.54 -4.32
CA LYS A 26 -12.72 -15.45 -5.14
C LYS A 26 -12.86 -14.09 -4.49
N ASN A 27 -13.99 -13.81 -3.84
CA ASN A 27 -14.20 -12.56 -3.11
C ASN A 27 -13.27 -12.47 -1.89
N GLU A 28 -13.09 -13.55 -1.13
CA GLU A 28 -12.14 -13.62 0.00
C GLU A 28 -10.68 -13.43 -0.47
N LEU A 29 -10.32 -13.99 -1.63
CA LEU A 29 -9.00 -13.74 -2.22
C LEU A 29 -8.83 -12.28 -2.66
N ASP A 30 -9.86 -11.64 -3.19
CA ASP A 30 -9.81 -10.22 -3.58
C ASP A 30 -9.68 -9.30 -2.37
N THR A 31 -10.40 -9.59 -1.27
CA THR A 31 -10.25 -8.82 -0.02
C THR A 31 -8.86 -8.99 0.58
N LEU A 32 -8.32 -10.22 0.64
CA LEU A 32 -6.95 -10.47 1.09
C LEU A 32 -5.91 -9.73 0.24
N ARG A 33 -6.09 -9.68 -1.08
CA ARG A 33 -5.21 -8.92 -1.98
C ARG A 33 -5.26 -7.42 -1.69
N LYS A 34 -6.44 -6.86 -1.43
CA LYS A 34 -6.60 -5.45 -1.08
C LYS A 34 -5.87 -5.11 0.22
N VAL A 35 -6.09 -5.91 1.27
CA VAL A 35 -5.41 -5.72 2.57
C VAL A 35 -3.89 -5.86 2.41
N SER A 36 -3.43 -6.90 1.72
CA SER A 36 -2.00 -7.10 1.43
C SER A 36 -1.39 -5.91 0.68
N ARG A 37 -2.11 -5.37 -0.32
CA ARG A 37 -1.65 -4.22 -1.08
C ARG A 37 -1.58 -2.96 -0.22
N GLN A 38 -2.55 -2.72 0.66
CA GLN A 38 -2.54 -1.59 1.59
C GLN A 38 -1.32 -1.67 2.52
N GLU A 39 -1.08 -2.84 3.12
CA GLU A 39 0.08 -3.06 4.00
C GLU A 39 1.42 -2.91 3.26
N TYR A 40 1.51 -3.42 2.03
CA TYR A 40 2.70 -3.21 1.19
C TYR A 40 2.94 -1.72 0.89
N LEU A 41 1.89 -0.96 0.58
CA LEU A 41 2.03 0.47 0.27
C LEU A 41 2.52 1.26 1.48
N LYS A 42 2.03 0.97 2.69
CA LYS A 42 2.54 1.57 3.94
C LYS A 42 4.04 1.32 4.13
N LYS A 43 4.46 0.05 4.01
CA LYS A 43 5.88 -0.33 4.12
C LYS A 43 6.74 0.32 3.04
N ARG A 44 6.21 0.44 1.83
CA ARG A 44 6.91 1.06 0.71
C ARG A 44 7.08 2.56 0.91
N GLU A 45 6.07 3.23 1.43
CA GLU A 45 6.13 4.65 1.78
C GLU A 45 7.20 4.91 2.83
N GLN A 46 7.20 4.14 3.93
CA GLN A 46 8.22 4.22 4.98
C GLN A 46 9.63 4.00 4.41
N LYS A 47 9.83 2.92 3.65
CA LYS A 47 11.13 2.64 3.02
C LYS A 47 11.60 3.78 2.11
N LYS A 48 10.69 4.40 1.36
CA LYS A 48 11.04 5.53 0.48
C LYS A 48 11.44 6.79 1.25
N LEU A 49 10.85 7.00 2.43
CA LEU A 49 11.25 8.10 3.31
C LEU A 49 12.63 7.88 3.91
N GLU A 50 12.93 6.64 4.33
CA GLU A 50 14.26 6.25 4.79
C GLU A 50 15.30 6.48 3.69
N GLU A 51 15.03 6.01 2.46
CA GLU A 51 15.94 6.23 1.32
C GLU A 51 16.21 7.73 1.08
N ILE A 52 15.18 8.60 1.13
CA ILE A 52 15.38 10.05 0.96
C ILE A 52 16.19 10.66 2.11
N ARG A 53 15.95 10.22 3.35
CA ARG A 53 16.72 10.68 4.51
C ARG A 53 18.19 10.32 4.36
N ASP A 54 18.46 9.06 4.02
CA ASP A 54 19.80 8.54 3.88
C ASP A 54 20.53 9.26 2.72
N ASP A 55 19.85 9.51 1.59
CA ASP A 55 20.39 10.32 0.48
C ASP A 55 20.78 11.75 0.93
N ILE A 56 19.94 12.40 1.76
CA ILE A 56 20.23 13.73 2.30
C ILE A 56 21.45 13.70 3.23
N GLU A 57 21.53 12.71 4.12
CA GLU A 57 22.63 12.54 5.07
C GLU A 57 23.96 12.29 4.33
N ASP A 58 23.93 11.42 3.33
CA ASP A 58 25.10 11.11 2.49
C ASP A 58 25.59 12.34 1.73
N GLU A 59 24.70 13.12 1.11
CA GLU A 59 25.07 14.36 0.43
C GLU A 59 25.66 15.40 1.38
N GLN A 60 25.07 15.55 2.58
CA GLN A 60 25.61 16.47 3.59
C GLN A 60 27.00 16.05 4.07
N TYR A 61 27.23 14.75 4.22
CA TYR A 61 28.52 14.22 4.62
C TYR A 61 29.57 14.32 3.49
N LEU A 62 29.19 13.94 2.27
CA LEU A 62 30.10 13.87 1.12
C LEU A 62 30.56 15.26 0.66
N PHE A 63 29.68 16.25 0.76
CA PHE A 63 29.96 17.62 0.32
C PHE A 63 30.23 18.59 1.48
N ASP A 64 30.49 18.08 2.68
CA ASP A 64 30.85 18.93 3.81
C ASP A 64 32.12 19.74 3.51
N GLY A 65 32.07 21.05 3.78
CA GLY A 65 33.15 21.98 3.44
C GLY A 65 33.33 22.30 1.94
N VAL A 66 32.53 21.73 1.05
CA VAL A 66 32.56 22.01 -0.39
C VAL A 66 31.47 23.03 -0.76
N LYS A 67 31.80 23.99 -1.63
CA LYS A 67 30.79 24.91 -2.18
C LYS A 67 29.99 24.18 -3.24
N LEU A 68 28.72 23.91 -2.94
CA LEU A 68 27.75 23.40 -3.90
C LEU A 68 27.48 24.44 -5.00
N THR A 69 27.23 23.96 -6.20
CA THR A 69 26.64 24.76 -7.28
C THR A 69 25.19 25.12 -6.95
N GLU A 70 24.63 26.12 -7.63
CA GLU A 70 23.22 26.50 -7.43
C GLU A 70 22.26 25.33 -7.70
N ALA A 71 22.54 24.54 -8.74
CA ALA A 71 21.72 23.37 -9.09
C ALA A 71 21.72 22.31 -7.98
N GLU A 72 22.90 21.95 -7.46
CA GLU A 72 23.05 20.97 -6.37
C GLU A 72 22.39 21.48 -5.08
N TYR A 73 22.54 22.77 -4.77
CA TYR A 73 21.87 23.37 -3.61
C TYR A 73 20.34 23.31 -3.75
N HIS A 74 19.81 23.61 -4.93
CA HIS A 74 18.38 23.52 -5.21
C HIS A 74 17.86 22.08 -5.10
N GLU A 75 18.62 21.10 -5.59
CA GLU A 75 18.26 19.69 -5.47
C GLU A 75 18.25 19.23 -4.01
N LEU A 76 19.29 19.53 -3.23
CA LEU A 76 19.35 19.20 -1.81
C LEU A 76 18.21 19.85 -1.02
N ARG A 77 17.87 21.10 -1.32
CA ARG A 77 16.70 21.77 -0.71
C ARG A 77 15.40 21.08 -1.09
N TYR A 78 15.22 20.72 -2.35
CA TYR A 78 14.01 20.06 -2.82
C TYR A 78 13.82 18.69 -2.16
N LYS A 79 14.88 17.89 -2.01
CA LYS A 79 14.86 16.62 -1.28
C LYS A 79 14.41 16.81 0.18
N LYS A 80 14.97 17.81 0.86
CA LYS A 80 14.60 18.16 2.24
C LYS A 80 13.14 18.60 2.37
N GLU A 81 12.66 19.43 1.44
CA GLU A 81 11.26 19.88 1.44
C GLU A 81 10.29 18.70 1.26
N ILE A 82 10.58 17.77 0.35
CA ILE A 82 9.76 16.56 0.17
C ILE A 82 9.75 15.73 1.44
N TYR A 83 10.92 15.49 2.05
CA TYR A 83 11.03 14.70 3.27
C TYR A 83 10.17 15.29 4.39
N GLU A 84 10.29 16.60 4.63
CA GLU A 84 9.52 17.30 5.67
C GLU A 84 8.02 17.30 5.40
N LEU A 85 7.60 17.48 4.15
CA LEU A 85 6.18 17.45 3.78
C LEU A 85 5.56 16.08 4.02
N VAL A 86 6.27 15.00 3.66
CA VAL A 86 5.75 13.65 3.84
C VAL A 86 5.78 13.25 5.31
N LYS A 87 6.84 13.62 6.05
CA LYS A 87 6.96 13.36 7.49
C LYS A 87 5.83 14.02 8.30
N LYS A 88 5.51 15.29 8.02
CA LYS A 88 4.39 15.99 8.67
C LYS A 88 3.05 15.29 8.41
N ARG A 89 2.81 14.84 7.17
CA ARG A 89 1.60 14.08 6.83
C ARG A 89 1.49 12.79 7.65
N SER A 90 2.59 12.06 7.87
CA SER A 90 2.54 10.86 8.71
C SER A 90 2.21 11.17 10.16
N GLU A 91 2.77 12.24 10.73
CA GLU A 91 2.51 12.68 12.11
C GLU A 91 1.03 13.06 12.29
N ASP A 92 0.46 13.86 11.37
CA ASP A 92 -0.97 14.23 11.40
C ASP A 92 -1.92 13.02 11.31
N VAL A 93 -1.53 11.97 10.57
CA VAL A 93 -2.32 10.74 10.42
C VAL A 93 -2.23 9.87 11.67
N GLU A 94 -1.10 9.86 12.37
CA GLU A 94 -0.96 9.14 13.64
C GLU A 94 -1.79 9.82 14.75
N ASP A 95 -1.72 11.15 14.87
CA ASP A 95 -2.50 11.93 15.84
C ASP A 95 -4.01 11.72 15.67
N THR A 96 -4.52 11.74 14.43
CA THR A 96 -5.95 11.52 14.17
C THR A 96 -6.44 10.11 14.48
N ASN A 97 -5.57 9.10 14.39
CA ASN A 97 -5.91 7.73 14.76
C ASN A 97 -5.87 7.50 16.28
N GLU A 98 -5.05 8.24 17.03
CA GLU A 98 -5.01 8.17 18.49
C GLU A 98 -6.26 8.81 19.14
N VAL A 99 -6.77 9.90 18.56
CA VAL A 99 -8.01 10.57 19.04
C VAL A 99 -9.29 9.74 18.78
N LEU A 100 -9.25 8.81 17.81
CA LEU A 100 -10.38 7.95 17.44
C LEU A 100 -10.35 6.57 18.12
N ARG A 101 -9.39 6.32 19.02
CA ARG A 101 -9.31 5.10 19.85
C ARG A 101 -9.86 5.34 21.24
#